data_AF-A0A9D2JQZ5-F1
#
_entry.id   AF-A0A9D2JQZ5-F1
#
_cell.length_a   1.000
_cell.length_b   1.000
_cell.length_c   1.000
_cell.angle_alpha   90.00
_cell.angle_beta   90.00
_cell.angle_gamma   90.00
#
_symmetry.space_group_name_H-M   'P 1'
#
loop_
_entity.id
_entity.type
_entity.pdbx_description
1 polymer ?
#
loop_
_entity_poly.entity_id
_entity_poly.type
_entity_poly.pdbx_seq_one_letter_code
_entity_poly.pdbx_strand_id
1 'polypeptide(L)'
;MNFFALLAETAQAEVPAETDILRLVLEYLLYAAIIVIGILILLLLRRKTRLPRHKELRDQLRNLSESLEALSKTNLSGLKSFKTISKLIYRTDKLIYVTDCMADKERDGQIGNISTLLGQVRNELASYKLGSRLSEDSDGTRIAHEKAAEAVVIIERVLARDAQLKGVRA
;
A
#
# COMPACT_ATOMS: atom_id res chain seq x y z
N MET A 1 -65.91 -40.53 -11.40
CA MET A 1 -65.79 -39.07 -11.21
C MET A 1 -64.41 -38.79 -10.66
N ASN A 2 -63.50 -38.32 -11.52
CA ASN A 2 -62.10 -38.13 -11.17
C ASN A 2 -61.92 -36.77 -10.48
N PHE A 3 -61.98 -36.78 -9.14
CA PHE A 3 -61.63 -35.63 -8.29
C PHE A 3 -60.19 -35.11 -8.57
N PHE A 4 -59.32 -35.99 -9.06
CA PHE A 4 -57.96 -35.67 -9.50
C PHE A 4 -57.88 -34.83 -10.79
N ALA A 5 -58.88 -34.91 -11.68
CA ALA A 5 -58.90 -34.09 -12.89
C ALA A 5 -59.25 -32.63 -12.58
N LEU A 6 -60.15 -32.42 -11.60
CA LEU A 6 -60.62 -31.09 -11.19
C LEU A 6 -59.56 -30.33 -10.35
N LEU A 7 -58.67 -31.06 -9.65
CA LEU A 7 -57.51 -30.48 -8.97
C LEU A 7 -56.34 -30.17 -9.92
N ALA A 8 -56.20 -30.92 -11.01
CA ALA A 8 -55.18 -30.64 -12.04
C ALA A 8 -55.54 -29.39 -12.87
N GLU A 9 -56.83 -29.17 -13.13
CA GLU A 9 -57.33 -28.02 -13.90
C GLU A 9 -57.30 -26.72 -13.09
N THR A 10 -57.36 -26.78 -11.76
CA THR A 10 -57.16 -25.61 -10.88
C THR A 10 -55.68 -25.31 -10.58
N ALA A 11 -54.77 -26.28 -10.78
CA ALA A 11 -53.32 -26.07 -10.73
C ALA A 11 -52.76 -25.48 -12.04
N GLN A 12 -53.53 -25.54 -13.13
CA GLN A 12 -53.31 -24.84 -14.39
C GLN A 12 -54.16 -23.56 -14.49
N ALA A 13 -54.50 -22.94 -13.36
CA ALA A 13 -54.80 -21.52 -13.39
C ALA A 13 -53.55 -20.82 -13.93
N GLU A 14 -53.61 -20.38 -15.18
CA GLU A 14 -52.56 -19.71 -15.93
C GLU A 14 -51.79 -18.77 -15.00
N VAL A 15 -50.58 -19.19 -14.60
CA VAL A 15 -49.61 -18.26 -14.05
C VAL A 15 -49.29 -17.34 -15.23
N PRO A 16 -49.71 -16.07 -15.20
CA PRO A 16 -49.68 -15.24 -16.38
C PRO A 16 -48.23 -15.15 -16.83
N ALA A 17 -47.97 -15.34 -18.13
CA ALA A 17 -46.65 -15.28 -18.75
C ALA A 17 -45.87 -13.98 -18.38
N GLU A 18 -46.60 -12.96 -17.93
CA GLU A 18 -46.10 -11.73 -17.35
C GLU A 18 -45.21 -11.94 -16.10
N THR A 19 -45.52 -12.92 -15.25
CA THR A 19 -44.75 -13.21 -14.03
C THR A 19 -43.36 -13.80 -14.32
N ASP A 20 -43.23 -14.61 -15.38
CA ASP A 20 -41.93 -15.15 -15.81
C ASP A 20 -41.04 -14.07 -16.40
N ILE A 21 -41.60 -13.14 -17.20
CA ILE A 21 -40.87 -12.00 -17.74
C ILE A 21 -40.42 -11.06 -16.61
N LEU A 22 -41.31 -10.75 -15.66
CA LEU A 22 -40.98 -9.90 -14.52
C LEU A 22 -39.88 -10.53 -13.64
N ARG A 23 -39.91 -11.84 -13.43
CA ARG A 23 -38.87 -12.57 -12.69
C ARG A 23 -37.53 -12.49 -13.41
N LEU A 24 -37.52 -12.66 -14.73
CA LEU A 24 -36.32 -12.56 -15.56
C LEU A 24 -35.73 -11.14 -15.52
N VAL A 25 -36.57 -10.11 -15.66
CA VAL A 25 -36.15 -8.70 -15.58
C VAL A 25 -35.56 -8.38 -14.22
N LEU A 26 -36.17 -8.89 -13.14
CA LEU A 26 -35.70 -8.66 -11.77
C LEU A 26 -34.35 -9.35 -11.51
N GLU A 27 -34.15 -10.55 -12.05
CA GLU A 27 -32.88 -11.27 -11.99
C GLU A 27 -31.76 -10.52 -12.73
N TYR A 28 -32.02 -10.02 -13.95
CA TYR A 28 -31.07 -9.21 -14.69
C TYR A 28 -30.75 -7.87 -13.99
N LEU A 29 -31.74 -7.23 -13.37
CA LEU A 29 -31.53 -6.04 -12.54
C LEU A 29 -30.64 -6.33 -11.32
N LEU A 30 -30.85 -7.46 -10.67
CA LEU A 30 -30.02 -7.90 -9.55
C LEU A 30 -28.58 -8.14 -10.00
N TYR A 31 -28.36 -8.85 -11.13
CA TYR A 31 -27.03 -9.05 -11.68
C TYR A 31 -26.35 -7.72 -12.06
N ALA A 32 -27.09 -6.80 -12.69
CA ALA A 32 -26.58 -5.48 -13.01
C ALA A 32 -26.16 -4.71 -11.73
N ALA A 33 -26.98 -4.77 -10.67
CA ALA A 33 -26.66 -4.15 -9.39
C ALA A 33 -25.38 -4.73 -8.75
N ILE A 34 -25.22 -6.06 -8.78
CA ILE A 34 -24.00 -6.73 -8.26
C ILE A 34 -22.76 -6.29 -9.04
N ILE A 35 -22.84 -6.19 -10.37
CA ILE A 35 -21.73 -5.71 -11.21
C ILE A 35 -21.36 -4.26 -10.85
N VAL A 36 -22.35 -3.38 -10.69
CA VAL A 36 -22.11 -1.98 -10.31
C VAL A 36 -21.44 -1.89 -8.94
N ILE A 37 -21.92 -2.64 -7.95
CA ILE A 37 -21.30 -2.72 -6.62
C ILE A 37 -19.87 -3.24 -6.73
N GLY A 38 -19.63 -4.29 -7.51
CA GLY A 38 -18.30 -4.84 -7.76
C GLY A 38 -17.34 -3.81 -8.35
N ILE A 39 -17.76 -3.06 -9.37
CA ILE A 39 -16.97 -1.99 -9.98
C ILE A 39 -16.68 -0.88 -8.96
N LEU A 40 -17.67 -0.50 -8.15
CA LEU A 40 -17.52 0.54 -7.14
C LEU A 40 -16.50 0.14 -6.06
N ILE A 41 -16.54 -1.11 -5.60
CA ILE A 41 -15.54 -1.67 -4.68
C ILE A 41 -14.15 -1.66 -5.32
N LEU A 42 -14.01 -2.09 -6.56
CA LEU A 42 -12.72 -2.06 -7.28
C LEU A 42 -12.17 -0.64 -7.44
N LEU A 43 -13.04 0.32 -7.71
CA LEU A 43 -12.66 1.73 -7.85
C LEU A 43 -12.17 2.32 -6.53
N LEU A 44 -12.85 2.00 -5.42
CA LEU A 44 -12.41 2.38 -4.07
C LEU A 44 -11.07 1.74 -3.71
N LEU A 45 -10.88 0.46 -4.04
CA LEU A 45 -9.62 -0.24 -3.82
C LEU A 45 -8.49 0.46 -4.57
N ARG A 46 -8.68 0.73 -5.87
CA ARG A 46 -7.71 1.40 -6.74
C ARG A 46 -7.33 2.80 -6.24
N ARG A 47 -8.28 3.52 -5.65
CA ARG A 47 -8.02 4.86 -5.09
C ARG A 47 -7.15 4.78 -3.85
N LYS A 48 -7.37 3.77 -2.98
CA LYS A 48 -6.65 3.61 -1.72
C LYS A 48 -5.27 2.94 -1.89
N THR A 49 -5.11 2.08 -2.89
CA THR A 49 -3.83 1.40 -3.22
C THR A 49 -2.96 2.17 -4.20
N ARG A 50 -3.28 3.44 -4.49
CA ARG A 50 -2.49 4.25 -5.41
C ARG A 50 -1.06 4.39 -4.89
N LEU A 51 -0.12 3.78 -5.61
CA LEU A 51 1.31 3.91 -5.35
C LEU A 51 1.73 5.38 -5.47
N PRO A 52 2.61 5.87 -4.58
CA PRO A 52 3.09 7.23 -4.64
C PRO A 52 3.93 7.47 -5.89
N ARG A 53 3.99 8.73 -6.32
CA ARG A 53 4.90 9.14 -7.41
C ARG A 53 6.35 9.17 -6.92
N HIS A 54 7.33 9.01 -7.83
CA HIS A 54 8.76 9.12 -7.48
C HIS A 54 9.13 10.39 -6.71
N LYS A 55 8.48 11.52 -7.02
CA LYS A 55 8.66 12.79 -6.27
C LYS A 55 8.20 12.66 -4.82
N GLU A 56 7.01 12.09 -4.60
CA GLU A 56 6.44 11.87 -3.26
C GLU A 56 7.29 10.86 -2.47
N LEU A 57 7.78 9.81 -3.13
CA LEU A 57 8.68 8.83 -2.52
C LEU A 57 9.99 9.49 -2.07
N ARG A 58 10.61 10.32 -2.92
CA ARG A 58 11.81 11.09 -2.55
C ARG A 58 11.56 11.97 -1.33
N ASP A 59 10.45 12.69 -1.30
CA ASP A 59 10.14 13.57 -0.18
C ASP A 59 9.89 12.76 1.11
N GLN A 60 9.29 11.58 1.02
CA GLN A 60 9.14 10.68 2.17
C GLN A 60 10.47 10.10 2.66
N LEU A 61 11.38 9.74 1.75
CA LEU A 61 12.74 9.27 2.08
C LEU A 61 13.59 10.37 2.72
N ARG A 62 13.53 11.59 2.20
CA ARG A 62 14.21 12.76 2.82
C ARG A 62 13.70 13.03 4.22
N ASN A 63 12.37 13.06 4.41
CA ASN A 63 11.78 13.23 5.73
C ASN A 63 12.19 12.12 6.71
N LEU A 64 12.37 10.87 6.24
CA LEU A 64 12.88 9.78 7.07
C LEU A 64 14.35 10.02 7.46
N SER A 65 15.19 10.37 6.49
CA SER A 65 16.60 10.71 6.72
C SER A 65 16.75 11.85 7.73
N GLU A 66 16.05 12.97 7.52
CA GLU A 66 16.07 14.11 8.45
C GLU A 66 15.59 13.73 9.85
N SER A 67 14.58 12.85 9.95
CA SER A 67 14.10 12.37 11.25
C SER A 67 15.14 11.47 11.97
N LEU A 68 15.92 10.70 11.20
CA LEU A 68 17.03 9.88 11.72
C LEU A 68 18.19 10.75 12.18
N GLU A 69 18.53 11.78 11.40
CA GLU A 69 19.56 12.74 11.76
C GLU A 69 19.18 13.51 13.05
N ALA A 70 17.93 13.97 13.15
CA ALA A 70 17.43 14.63 14.35
C ALA A 70 17.48 13.71 15.58
N LEU A 71 17.19 12.41 15.41
CA LEU A 71 17.30 11.43 16.48
C LEU A 71 18.75 11.27 16.95
N SER A 72 19.72 11.27 16.04
CA SER A 72 21.16 11.16 16.39
C SER A 72 21.67 12.36 17.21
N LYS A 73 21.11 13.55 16.98
CA LYS A 73 21.51 14.80 17.65
C LYS A 73 20.79 15.06 18.97
N THR A 74 19.72 14.33 19.26
CA THR A 74 18.84 14.62 20.42
C THR A 74 18.99 13.56 21.50
N ASN A 75 19.40 13.97 22.70
CA ASN A 75 19.36 13.14 23.90
C ASN A 75 17.93 13.07 24.45
N LEU A 76 17.18 12.06 24.00
CA LEU A 76 15.82 11.80 24.47
C LEU A 76 15.83 10.88 25.70
N SER A 77 14.93 11.15 26.65
CA SER A 77 14.64 10.24 27.77
C SER A 77 14.11 8.89 27.26
N GLY A 78 14.52 7.77 27.88
CA GLY A 78 14.32 6.41 27.36
C GLY A 78 12.91 6.09 26.84
N LEU A 79 11.85 6.52 27.53
CA LEU A 79 10.46 6.31 27.07
C LEU A 79 10.14 7.10 25.79
N LYS A 80 10.63 8.34 25.68
CA LYS A 80 10.46 9.19 24.48
C LYS A 80 11.29 8.65 23.32
N SER A 81 12.50 8.16 23.58
CA SER A 81 13.37 7.51 22.60
C SER A 81 12.70 6.27 22.02
N PHE A 82 12.19 5.38 22.89
CA PHE A 82 11.47 4.17 22.49
C PHE A 82 10.27 4.46 21.58
N LYS A 83 9.44 5.44 21.95
CA LYS A 83 8.27 5.85 21.14
C LYS A 83 8.69 6.40 19.79
N THR A 84 9.77 7.19 19.75
CA THR A 84 10.29 7.80 18.52
C THR A 84 10.87 6.76 17.59
N ILE A 85 11.71 5.85 18.10
CA ILE A 85 12.29 4.73 17.36
C ILE A 85 11.18 3.83 16.82
N SER A 86 10.18 3.48 17.64
CA SER A 86 9.06 2.65 17.20
C SER A 86 8.26 3.31 16.07
N LYS A 87 8.04 4.62 16.14
CA LYS A 87 7.38 5.39 15.07
C LYS A 87 8.23 5.41 13.80
N LEU A 88 9.54 5.51 13.92
CA LEU A 88 10.48 5.47 12.80
C LEU A 88 10.50 4.11 12.12
N ILE A 89 10.60 3.03 12.89
CA ILE A 89 10.51 1.65 12.37
C ILE A 89 9.21 1.45 11.60
N TYR A 90 8.06 1.88 12.15
CA TYR A 90 6.78 1.77 11.46
C TYR A 90 6.75 2.55 10.13
N ARG A 91 7.34 3.75 10.10
CA ARG A 91 7.48 4.53 8.86
C ARG A 91 8.39 3.84 7.85
N THR A 92 9.50 3.27 8.29
CA THR A 92 10.43 2.50 7.46
C THR A 92 9.75 1.26 6.90
N ASP A 93 9.04 0.47 7.70
CA ASP A 93 8.29 -0.72 7.25
C ASP A 93 7.25 -0.35 6.19
N LYS A 94 6.53 0.76 6.40
CA LYS A 94 5.59 1.27 5.40
C LYS A 94 6.29 1.64 4.09
N LEU A 95 7.47 2.25 4.17
CA LEU A 95 8.24 2.64 2.99
C LEU A 95 8.80 1.43 2.26
N ILE A 96 9.30 0.41 2.97
CA ILE A 96 9.75 -0.88 2.38
C ILE A 96 8.64 -1.46 1.52
N TYR A 97 7.44 -1.64 2.10
CA TYR A 97 6.28 -2.18 1.37
C TYR A 97 5.93 -1.38 0.12
N VAL A 98 5.93 -0.05 0.24
CA VAL A 98 5.66 0.84 -0.90
C VAL A 98 6.71 0.69 -1.99
N THR A 99 7.99 0.68 -1.62
CA THR A 99 9.10 0.54 -2.56
C THR A 99 9.12 -0.82 -3.24
N ASP A 100 8.79 -1.91 -2.53
CA ASP A 100 8.64 -3.24 -3.13
C ASP A 100 7.52 -3.26 -4.17
N CYS A 101 6.34 -2.73 -3.81
CA CYS A 101 5.22 -2.66 -4.75
C CYS A 101 5.52 -1.76 -5.97
N MET A 102 6.34 -0.71 -5.80
CA MET A 102 6.80 0.12 -6.92
C MET A 102 7.81 -0.63 -7.78
N ALA A 103 8.79 -1.31 -7.18
CA ALA A 103 9.80 -2.10 -7.87
C ALA A 103 9.15 -3.21 -8.71
N ASP A 104 8.17 -3.93 -8.15
CA ASP A 104 7.43 -4.98 -8.86
C ASP A 104 6.63 -4.43 -10.04
N LYS A 105 5.96 -3.29 -9.84
CA LYS A 105 5.12 -2.67 -10.86
C LYS A 105 5.95 -2.11 -12.01
N GLU A 106 7.08 -1.48 -11.72
CA GLU A 106 7.92 -0.80 -12.71
C GLU A 106 9.03 -1.71 -13.24
N ARG A 107 9.24 -2.87 -12.61
CA ARG A 107 10.35 -3.79 -12.85
C ARG A 107 11.71 -3.08 -12.78
N ASP A 108 11.82 -2.11 -11.86
CA ASP A 108 13.03 -1.31 -11.67
C ASP A 108 13.84 -1.83 -10.47
N GLY A 109 14.98 -2.46 -10.76
CA GLY A 109 15.90 -2.97 -9.75
C GLY A 109 16.51 -1.87 -8.87
N GLN A 110 16.60 -0.62 -9.34
CA GLN A 110 17.07 0.49 -8.50
C GLN A 110 16.06 0.83 -7.41
N ILE A 111 14.77 0.74 -7.69
CA ILE A 111 13.71 0.92 -6.68
C ILE A 111 13.70 -0.27 -5.72
N GLY A 112 13.96 -1.49 -6.21
CA GLY A 112 14.16 -2.66 -5.34
C GLY A 112 15.36 -2.51 -4.39
N ASN A 113 16.45 -1.87 -4.84
CA ASN A 113 17.60 -1.59 -3.96
C ASN A 113 17.25 -0.59 -2.84
N ILE A 114 16.27 0.28 -3.04
CA ILE A 114 15.80 1.19 -1.97
C ILE A 114 15.14 0.37 -0.85
N SER A 115 14.33 -0.64 -1.18
CA SER A 115 13.66 -1.44 -0.15
C SER A 115 14.64 -2.27 0.67
N THR A 116 15.69 -2.80 0.04
CA THR A 116 16.76 -3.52 0.75
C THR A 116 17.53 -2.61 1.70
N LEU A 117 17.88 -1.39 1.27
CA LEU A 117 18.51 -0.38 2.14
C LEU A 117 17.62 0.00 3.33
N LEU A 118 16.32 0.23 3.08
CA LEU A 118 15.37 0.52 4.16
C LEU A 118 15.19 -0.67 5.12
N GLY A 119 15.26 -1.90 4.62
CA GLY A 119 15.29 -3.11 5.45
C GLY A 119 16.48 -3.13 6.41
N GLN A 120 17.65 -2.69 5.95
CA GLN A 120 18.81 -2.52 6.80
C GLN A 120 18.59 -1.40 7.84
N VAL A 121 18.07 -0.23 7.44
CA VAL A 121 17.71 0.87 8.36
C VAL A 121 16.78 0.37 9.48
N ARG A 122 15.77 -0.42 9.14
CA ARG A 122 14.84 -1.03 10.10
C ARG A 122 15.59 -1.95 11.07
N ASN A 123 16.49 -2.79 10.58
CA ASN A 123 17.26 -3.71 11.43
C ASN A 123 18.16 -2.95 12.42
N GLU A 124 18.84 -1.89 11.96
CA GLU A 124 19.64 -1.02 12.82
C GLU A 124 18.76 -0.41 13.92
N LEU A 125 17.63 0.19 13.55
CA LEU A 125 16.69 0.81 14.50
C LEU A 125 16.05 -0.18 15.47
N ALA A 126 15.75 -1.40 15.02
CA ALA A 126 15.13 -2.43 15.85
C ALA A 126 16.02 -2.83 17.03
N SER A 127 17.35 -2.80 16.84
CA SER A 127 18.31 -3.10 17.90
C SER A 127 18.22 -2.11 19.07
N TYR A 128 17.81 -0.86 18.82
CA TYR A 128 17.64 0.17 19.84
C TYR A 128 16.29 0.13 20.57
N LYS A 129 15.32 -0.64 20.07
CA LYS A 129 13.97 -0.74 20.68
C LYS A 129 13.99 -1.43 22.05
N LEU A 130 14.94 -2.32 22.32
CA LEU A 130 15.02 -3.10 23.57
C LEU A 130 15.92 -2.49 24.65
N GLY A 131 16.47 -1.29 24.42
CA GLY A 131 17.26 -0.56 25.43
C GLY A 131 18.68 -1.08 25.66
N SER A 132 19.15 -2.10 24.95
CA SER A 132 20.48 -2.70 25.17
C SER A 132 21.66 -1.89 24.63
N ARG A 133 21.43 -0.86 23.80
CA ARG A 133 22.50 -0.06 23.16
C ARG A 133 22.36 1.46 23.27
N LEU A 134 21.31 1.96 23.93
CA LEU A 134 20.99 3.40 23.93
C LEU A 134 22.02 4.27 24.69
N SER A 135 22.87 3.66 25.52
CA SER A 135 23.83 4.36 26.39
C SER A 135 25.27 4.38 25.89
N GLU A 136 25.64 3.53 24.93
CA GLU A 136 27.06 3.33 24.55
C GLU A 136 27.33 3.42 23.04
N ASP A 137 26.36 3.12 22.17
CA ASP A 137 26.56 3.16 20.71
C ASP A 137 25.70 4.24 20.05
N SER A 138 26.26 5.44 19.90
CA SER A 138 25.74 6.49 19.01
C SER A 138 25.83 6.12 17.51
N ASP A 139 26.37 4.95 17.20
CA ASP A 139 26.82 4.60 15.85
C ASP A 139 25.70 4.01 14.97
N GLY A 140 24.75 3.26 15.52
CA GLY A 140 23.72 2.61 14.70
C GLY A 140 22.62 3.55 14.20
N THR A 141 22.33 4.65 14.90
CA THR A 141 21.44 5.70 14.36
C THR A 141 22.12 6.48 13.23
N ARG A 142 23.44 6.69 13.31
CA ARG A 142 24.27 7.26 12.25
C ARG A 142 24.33 6.34 11.03
N ILE A 143 24.58 5.05 11.22
CA ILE A 143 24.58 4.05 10.13
C ILE A 143 23.19 3.97 9.48
N ALA A 144 22.11 4.00 10.28
CA ALA A 144 20.75 4.04 9.77
C ALA A 144 20.50 5.31 8.93
N HIS A 145 21.01 6.47 9.37
CA HIS A 145 20.93 7.71 8.60
C HIS A 145 21.70 7.61 7.28
N GLU A 146 22.93 7.10 7.28
CA GLU A 146 23.76 6.94 6.07
C GLU A 146 23.06 6.06 5.02
N LYS A 147 22.48 4.93 5.44
CA LYS A 147 21.72 4.04 4.55
C LYS A 147 20.43 4.70 4.03
N ALA A 148 19.75 5.50 4.85
CA ALA A 148 18.58 6.27 4.41
C ALA A 148 18.97 7.38 3.42
N ALA A 149 20.11 8.04 3.61
CA ALA A 149 20.65 9.04 2.70
C ALA A 149 21.06 8.41 1.36
N GLU A 150 21.64 7.22 1.37
CA GLU A 150 21.95 6.46 0.16
C GLU A 150 20.67 6.12 -0.64
N ALA A 151 19.61 5.71 0.04
CA ALA A 151 18.30 5.50 -0.58
C ALA A 151 17.74 6.78 -1.23
N VAL A 152 17.96 7.97 -0.63
CA VAL A 152 17.61 9.27 -1.23
C VAL A 152 18.41 9.52 -2.51
N VAL A 153 19.71 9.23 -2.52
CA VAL A 153 20.55 9.40 -3.72
C VAL A 153 20.07 8.50 -4.87
N ILE A 154 19.68 7.26 -4.57
CA ILE A 154 19.17 6.34 -5.61
C ILE A 154 17.89 6.88 -6.25
N ILE A 155 16.91 7.33 -5.45
CA ILE A 155 15.66 7.86 -6.02
C ILE A 155 15.87 9.16 -6.80
N GLU A 156 16.87 9.97 -6.43
CA GLU A 156 17.24 11.16 -7.20
C GLU A 156 17.84 10.81 -8.56
N ARG A 157 18.66 9.76 -8.64
CA ARG A 157 19.16 9.24 -9.93
C ARG A 157 18.01 8.73 -10.80
N VAL A 158 17.06 8.00 -10.23
CA VAL A 158 15.86 7.53 -10.94
C VAL A 158 15.06 8.72 -11.50
N LEU A 159 14.83 9.75 -10.69
CA LEU A 159 14.15 10.98 -11.13
C LEU A 159 14.90 11.72 -12.24
N ALA A 160 16.23 11.80 -12.16
CA ALA A 160 17.06 12.43 -13.18
C ALA A 160 17.00 11.66 -14.51
N ARG A 161 17.07 10.33 -14.46
CA ARG A 161 16.89 9.44 -15.62
C ARG A 161 15.52 9.65 -16.26
N ASP A 162 14.46 9.69 -15.46
CA ASP A 162 13.09 9.91 -15.95
C ASP A 162 12.92 11.28 -16.60
N ALA A 163 13.61 12.32 -16.11
CA ALA A 163 13.61 13.64 -16.70
C ALA A 163 14.33 13.66 -18.06
N GLN A 164 15.48 12.99 -18.16
CA GLN A 164 16.22 12.85 -19.42
C GLN A 164 15.39 12.13 -20.49
N LEU A 165 14.74 11.01 -20.15
CA LEU A 165 13.91 10.25 -21.07
C LEU A 165 12.69 11.03 -21.58
N LYS A 166 12.17 11.98 -20.79
CA LYS A 166 11.10 12.89 -21.22
C LYS A 166 11.62 14.01 -22.12
N GLY A 167 12.82 14.53 -21.85
CA GLY A 167 13.46 15.54 -22.70
C GLY A 167 13.87 15.03 -24.07
N VAL A 168 14.20 13.73 -24.20
CA VAL A 168 14.56 13.09 -25.48
C VAL A 168 13.35 12.76 -26.35
N ARG A 169 12.13 12.77 -25.79
CA ARG A 169 10.87 12.47 -26.51
C ARG A 169 10.10 13.71 -26.99
N ALA A 170 10.59 14.92 -26.67
CA ALA A 170 10.03 16.19 -27.12
C ALA A 170 10.83 16.73 -28.30
#